data_AF-A0A954PB34-F1
#
_entry.id   AF-A0A954PB34-F1
#
_cell.length_a   1.000
_cell.length_b   1.000
_cell.length_c   1.000
_cell.angle_alpha   90.00
_cell.angle_beta   90.00
_cell.angle_gamma   90.00
#
_symmetry.space_group_name_H-M   'P 1'
#
loop_
_entity.id
_entity.type
_entity.pdbx_description
1 polymer ?
#
loop_
_entity_poly.entity_id
_entity_poly.type
_entity_poly.pdbx_seq_one_letter_code
_entity_poly.pdbx_strand_id
1 'polypeptide(L)'
;MNLRRKLTGWALGAAAVMGTMAMAGSAQAGDYPPSHCSQPQYTYKSMTVWVKKKVPYFANVILYKPCGTPYYGQELRYKWINVPVQKTIRVAY
;
A
#
# COMPACT_ATOMS: atom_id res chain seq x y z
N MET A 1 -28.92 24.07 14.50
CA MET A 1 -28.92 24.25 15.96
C MET A 1 -27.47 24.38 16.42
N ASN A 2 -27.04 25.60 16.73
CA ASN A 2 -25.65 25.94 17.06
C ASN A 2 -25.49 26.00 18.58
N LEU A 3 -24.66 25.12 19.15
CA LEU A 3 -24.37 25.07 20.60
C LEU A 3 -23.09 25.85 20.93
N ARG A 4 -23.32 27.15 21.14
CA ARG A 4 -22.78 28.06 22.17
C ARG A 4 -21.39 27.75 22.77
N ARG A 5 -20.44 28.62 22.39
CA ARG A 5 -19.26 29.00 23.19
C ARG A 5 -19.68 29.47 24.59
N LYS A 6 -18.98 29.02 25.62
CA LYS A 6 -18.93 29.68 26.94
C LYS A 6 -17.52 30.22 27.17
N LEU A 7 -17.49 31.54 27.31
CA LEU A 7 -16.41 32.35 27.85
C LEU A 7 -16.32 32.17 29.38
N THR A 8 -15.27 32.79 29.92
CA THR A 8 -15.01 33.22 31.32
C THR A 8 -14.21 32.24 32.18
N GLY A 9 -13.12 32.65 32.84
CA GLY A 9 -12.44 33.94 32.84
C GLY A 9 -11.41 34.04 33.98
N TRP A 10 -10.77 35.21 34.05
CA TRP A 10 -10.13 35.84 35.25
C TRP A 10 -8.95 35.08 35.88
N ALA A 11 -7.81 35.66 36.26
CA ALA A 11 -7.34 37.04 36.32
C ALA A 11 -5.79 37.01 36.47
N LEU A 12 -5.16 38.13 36.11
CA LEU A 12 -3.75 38.44 36.34
C LEU A 12 -3.40 38.65 37.83
N GLY A 13 -2.13 38.42 38.17
CA GLY A 13 -1.40 39.08 39.27
C GLY A 13 -0.71 38.09 40.21
N ALA A 14 0.48 38.32 40.78
CA ALA A 14 1.57 39.27 40.62
C ALA A 14 2.73 38.78 41.52
N ALA A 15 3.94 39.25 41.23
CA ALA A 15 5.09 39.42 42.13
C ALA A 15 5.96 38.23 42.56
N ALA A 16 7.26 38.51 42.46
CA ALA A 16 8.42 37.66 42.64
C ALA A 16 8.84 37.52 44.12
N VAL A 17 9.51 36.40 44.44
CA VAL A 17 10.41 36.28 45.59
C VAL A 17 11.71 35.64 45.10
N MET A 18 12.81 36.40 45.19
CA MET A 18 14.17 35.90 45.04
C MET A 18 14.57 35.10 46.29
N GLY A 19 15.18 33.94 46.08
CA GLY A 19 15.80 33.12 47.12
C GLY A 19 16.95 32.31 46.54
N THR A 20 18.14 32.53 47.09
CA THR A 20 19.47 32.14 46.63
C THR A 20 19.81 30.65 46.74
N MET A 21 20.55 30.17 45.73
CA MET A 21 21.58 29.13 45.73
C MET A 21 21.28 27.74 46.33
N ALA A 22 21.25 26.74 45.44
CA ALA A 22 21.86 25.44 45.69
C ALA A 22 22.44 24.90 44.39
N MET A 23 23.78 24.97 44.28
CA MET A 23 24.55 24.11 43.39
C MET A 23 24.29 22.66 43.80
N ALA A 24 23.56 21.92 42.96
CA ALA A 24 23.58 20.47 42.96
C ALA A 24 23.57 20.04 41.49
N GLY A 25 24.76 19.69 40.99
CA GLY A 25 24.90 19.07 39.70
C GLY A 25 24.11 17.77 39.66
N SER A 26 23.13 17.71 38.78
CA SER A 26 22.64 16.47 38.22
C SER A 26 22.90 16.56 36.72
N ALA A 27 23.87 15.80 36.25
CA ALA A 27 24.10 15.58 34.83
C ALA A 27 22.76 15.18 34.21
N GLN A 28 22.16 16.07 33.42
CA GLN A 28 21.03 15.71 32.58
C GLN A 28 21.61 14.72 31.58
N ALA A 29 21.31 13.44 31.76
CA ALA A 29 21.54 12.42 30.75
C ALA A 29 21.05 13.02 29.43
N GLY A 30 21.96 13.19 28.47
CA GLY A 30 21.63 13.80 27.19
C GLY A 30 20.37 13.13 26.66
N ASP A 31 19.42 13.95 26.22
CA ASP A 31 18.27 13.50 25.46
C ASP A 31 18.79 12.83 24.18
N TYR A 32 19.17 11.56 24.29
CA TYR A 32 19.31 10.70 23.13
C TYR A 32 17.90 10.60 22.57
N PRO A 33 17.62 11.16 21.37
CA PRO A 33 16.34 10.93 20.74
C PRO A 33 16.15 9.40 20.67
N PRO A 34 14.95 8.88 20.94
CA PRO A 34 14.69 7.46 20.78
C PRO A 34 15.19 7.09 19.39
N SER A 35 16.12 6.13 19.31
CA SER A 35 16.61 5.64 18.04
C SER A 35 15.38 5.18 17.27
N HIS A 36 14.93 6.01 16.33
CA HIS A 36 13.82 5.66 15.47
C HIS A 36 14.30 4.43 14.72
N CYS A 37 13.89 3.24 15.16
CA CYS A 37 14.08 2.01 14.43
C CYS A 37 13.69 2.34 12.99
N SER A 38 14.65 2.25 12.07
CA SER A 38 14.51 2.70 10.70
C SER A 38 13.19 2.15 10.16
N GLN A 39 12.20 3.02 9.99
CA GLN A 39 10.91 2.57 9.46
C GLN A 39 11.20 2.09 8.04
N PRO A 40 10.73 0.89 7.65
CA PRO A 40 10.96 0.40 6.30
C PRO A 40 10.47 1.44 5.31
N GLN A 41 11.37 1.92 4.46
CA GLN A 41 10.99 2.92 3.47
C GLN A 41 10.30 2.20 2.32
N TYR A 42 9.09 2.64 1.98
CA TYR A 42 8.32 2.03 0.91
C TYR A 42 8.35 2.90 -0.33
N THR A 43 8.69 2.29 -1.48
CA THR A 43 8.57 2.92 -2.80
C THR A 43 7.66 2.09 -3.69
N TYR A 44 6.89 2.75 -4.53
CA TYR A 44 6.09 2.11 -5.56
C TYR A 44 6.89 1.98 -6.85
N LYS A 45 6.96 0.77 -7.40
CA LYS A 45 7.62 0.50 -8.68
C LYS A 45 6.65 -0.16 -9.65
N SER A 46 6.70 0.24 -10.92
CA SER A 46 6.02 -0.48 -12.00
C SER A 46 6.87 -1.68 -12.41
N MET A 47 6.28 -2.87 -12.36
CA MET A 47 6.94 -4.11 -12.78
C MET A 47 6.05 -4.88 -13.74
N THR A 48 6.68 -5.52 -14.72
CA THR A 48 6.00 -6.44 -15.64
C THR A 48 5.78 -7.78 -14.95
N VAL A 49 4.53 -8.16 -14.78
CA VAL A 49 4.11 -9.45 -14.20
C VAL A 49 3.46 -10.29 -15.29
N TRP A 50 3.83 -11.57 -15.37
CA TRP A 50 3.21 -12.52 -16.29
C TRP A 50 1.95 -13.12 -15.66
N VAL A 51 0.80 -12.84 -16.26
CA VAL A 51 -0.51 -13.28 -15.76
C VAL A 51 -1.09 -14.34 -16.70
N LYS A 52 -1.60 -15.44 -16.12
CA LYS A 52 -2.34 -16.45 -16.88
C LYS A 52 -3.70 -15.89 -17.33
N LYS A 53 -3.94 -15.87 -18.63
CA LYS A 53 -5.20 -15.46 -19.25
C LYS A 53 -5.74 -16.58 -20.14
N LYS A 54 -7.03 -16.87 -20.02
CA LYS A 54 -7.74 -17.81 -20.90
C LYS A 54 -8.14 -17.07 -22.18
N VAL A 55 -7.66 -17.53 -23.33
CA VAL A 55 -7.93 -16.91 -24.64
C VAL A 55 -8.60 -17.90 -25.60
N PRO A 56 -9.56 -17.43 -26.42
CA PRO A 56 -10.15 -18.24 -27.46
C PRO A 56 -9.16 -18.49 -28.61
N TYR A 57 -9.29 -19.63 -29.27
CA TYR A 57 -8.62 -19.93 -30.53
C TYR A 57 -9.48 -20.90 -31.35
N PHE A 58 -9.37 -20.83 -32.67
CA PHE A 58 -10.03 -21.80 -33.56
C PHE A 58 -9.11 -23.00 -33.78
N ALA A 59 -9.63 -24.19 -33.53
CA ALA A 59 -8.96 -25.45 -33.83
C ALA A 59 -9.62 -26.10 -35.04
N ASN A 60 -8.81 -26.61 -35.97
CA ASN A 60 -9.31 -27.47 -37.03
C ASN A 60 -9.59 -28.85 -36.42
N VAL A 61 -10.82 -29.33 -36.62
CA VAL A 61 -11.29 -30.62 -36.10
C VAL A 61 -11.83 -31.45 -37.25
N ILE A 62 -11.71 -32.77 -37.14
CA ILE A 62 -12.34 -33.71 -38.06
C ILE A 62 -13.72 -34.05 -37.50
N LEU A 63 -14.75 -33.78 -38.28
CA LEU A 63 -16.14 -34.11 -37.98
C LEU A 63 -16.64 -35.16 -38.96
N TYR A 64 -17.71 -35.85 -38.62
CA TYR A 64 -18.27 -36.93 -39.42
C TYR A 64 -19.72 -36.64 -39.80
N LYS A 65 -20.04 -36.78 -41.09
CA LYS A 65 -21.43 -36.74 -41.57
C LYS A 65 -22.20 -37.96 -41.07
N PRO A 66 -23.55 -37.96 -41.11
CA PRO A 66 -24.34 -39.15 -40.77
C PRO A 66 -23.97 -40.40 -41.58
N CYS A 67 -23.48 -40.23 -42.81
CA CYS A 67 -22.97 -41.32 -43.66
C CYS A 67 -21.51 -41.73 -43.36
N GLY A 68 -20.87 -41.19 -42.32
CA GLY A 68 -19.50 -41.52 -41.90
C GLY A 68 -18.38 -40.83 -42.68
N THR A 69 -18.69 -39.98 -43.66
CA THR A 69 -17.64 -39.24 -44.39
C THR A 69 -17.01 -38.15 -43.52
N PRO A 70 -15.67 -38.12 -43.36
CA PRO A 70 -15.01 -37.07 -42.59
C PRO A 70 -15.01 -35.74 -43.34
N TYR A 71 -15.05 -34.64 -42.60
CA TYR A 71 -14.86 -33.29 -43.11
C TYR A 71 -14.15 -32.41 -42.08
N TYR A 72 -13.49 -31.35 -42.54
CA TYR A 72 -12.83 -30.39 -41.65
C TYR A 72 -13.81 -29.32 -41.19
N GLY A 73 -13.90 -29.13 -39.89
CA GLY A 73 -14.62 -28.03 -39.25
C GLY A 73 -13.68 -27.17 -38.41
N GLN A 74 -14.14 -25.96 -38.07
CA GLN A 74 -13.49 -25.11 -37.08
C GLN A 74 -14.31 -25.11 -35.80
N GLU A 75 -13.65 -25.36 -34.67
CA GLU A 75 -14.26 -25.32 -33.35
C GLU A 75 -13.59 -24.25 -32.50
N LEU A 76 -14.39 -23.43 -31.82
CA LEU A 76 -13.89 -22.47 -30.85
C LEU A 76 -13.45 -23.20 -29.58
N ARG A 77 -12.15 -23.13 -29.28
CA ARG A 77 -11.55 -23.71 -28.08
C ARG A 77 -10.86 -22.63 -27.25
N TYR A 78 -10.43 -22.99 -26.06
CA TYR A 78 -9.76 -22.07 -25.14
C TYR A 78 -8.44 -22.62 -24.65
N LYS A 79 -7.42 -21.77 -24.57
CA LYS A 79 -6.12 -22.11 -23.99
C LYS A 79 -5.66 -21.05 -23.01
N TRP A 80 -4.83 -21.46 -22.05
CA TRP A 80 -4.17 -20.54 -21.13
C TRP A 80 -2.88 -20.03 -21.76
N ILE A 81 -2.70 -18.71 -21.76
CA ILE A 81 -1.45 -18.05 -22.15
C ILE A 81 -0.95 -17.15 -21.03
N ASN A 82 0.36 -16.90 -20.98
CA ASN A 82 0.94 -15.90 -20.10
C ASN A 82 1.04 -14.58 -20.84
N VAL A 83 0.44 -13.52 -20.29
CA VAL A 83 0.45 -12.18 -20.86
C VAL A 83 1.22 -11.24 -19.93
N PRO A 84 2.14 -10.42 -20.45
CA PRO A 84 2.84 -9.42 -19.64
C PRO A 84 1.87 -8.28 -19.29
N VAL A 85 1.77 -7.96 -18.01
CA VAL A 85 0.93 -6.87 -17.49
C VAL A 85 1.78 -5.97 -16.60
N GLN A 86 1.70 -4.67 -16.79
CA GLN A 86 2.32 -3.69 -15.89
C GLN A 86 1.52 -3.60 -14.60
N LYS A 87 2.17 -3.82 -13.45
CA LYS A 87 1.58 -3.64 -12.13
C LYS A 87 2.47 -2.79 -11.24
N THR A 88 1.85 -1.84 -10.54
CA THR A 88 2.50 -1.09 -9.48
C THR A 88 2.56 -1.95 -8.22
N ILE A 89 3.77 -2.24 -7.74
CA ILE A 89 3.98 -2.96 -6.49
C ILE A 89 4.67 -2.06 -5.45
N ARG A 90 4.35 -2.30 -4.17
CA ARG A 90 5.00 -1.63 -3.04
C ARG A 90 6.24 -2.44 -2.65
N VAL A 91 7.41 -1.81 -2.72
CA VAL A 91 8.70 -2.40 -2.38
C VAL A 91 9.22 -1.74 -1.11
N ALA A 92 9.62 -2.54 -0.12
CA ALA A 92 10.26 -2.06 1.10
C ALA A 92 11.79 -2.04 0.93
N TYR A 93 12.44 -1.08 1.57
CA TYR A 93 13.88 -0.84 1.63
C TYR A 93 14.35 -0.77 3.08
#